data_AF-A0A970STB1-F1
#
_entry.id   AF-A0A970STB1-F1
#
_cell.length_a   1.000
_cell.length_b   1.000
_cell.length_c   1.000
_cell.angle_alpha   90.00
_cell.angle_beta   90.00
_cell.angle_gamma   90.00
#
_symmetry.space_group_name_H-M   'P 1'
#
loop_
_entity.id
_entity.type
_entity.pdbx_description
1 polymer ?
#
loop_
_entity_poly.entity_id
_entity_poly.type
_entity_poly.pdbx_seq_one_letter_code
_entity_poly.pdbx_strand_id
1 'polypeptide(L)'
;MQQIKVLAIGNSFSQDAVEYLRRIALSESVDILVGNLNIGGCSLERHWNNVINNVHEYIYYRFAEEYSATEGAALTEILESEQWDYITFQQASYASG
;
A
#
# COMPACT_ATOMS: atom_id res chain seq x y z
N MET A 1 -18.22 15.03 -1.14
CA MET A 1 -17.75 14.20 0.00
C MET A 1 -16.22 14.27 0.00
N GLN A 2 -15.59 14.10 1.15
CA GLN A 2 -14.12 14.01 1.23
C GLN A 2 -13.68 12.66 0.64
N GLN A 3 -12.62 12.65 -0.17
CA GLN A 3 -12.02 11.43 -0.72
C GLN A 3 -11.43 10.58 0.41
N ILE A 4 -11.70 9.27 0.40
CA ILE A 4 -11.12 8.30 1.34
C ILE A 4 -9.71 7.91 0.85
N LYS A 5 -8.72 7.85 1.73
CA LYS A 5 -7.34 7.47 1.38
C LYS A 5 -6.90 6.25 2.17
N VAL A 6 -6.56 5.17 1.47
CA VAL A 6 -6.15 3.90 2.08
C VAL A 6 -4.75 3.50 1.60
N LEU A 7 -3.86 3.21 2.55
CA LEU A 7 -2.54 2.63 2.26
C LEU A 7 -2.46 1.19 2.75
N ALA A 8 -2.11 0.27 1.86
CA ALA A 8 -1.81 -1.12 2.19
C ALA A 8 -0.31 -1.36 2.14
N ILE A 9 0.28 -1.75 3.27
CA ILE A 9 1.70 -2.07 3.40
C ILE A 9 1.82 -3.59 3.53
N GLY A 10 2.41 -4.22 2.52
CA GLY A 10 2.50 -5.67 2.53
C GLY A 10 3.25 -6.26 1.35
N ASN A 11 2.61 -7.26 0.75
CA ASN A 11 3.17 -8.12 -0.28
C ASN A 11 2.08 -8.49 -1.31
N SER A 12 2.29 -9.54 -2.11
CA SER A 12 1.34 -9.98 -3.14
C SER A 12 -0.10 -10.13 -2.62
N PHE A 13 -0.32 -10.56 -1.37
CA PHE A 13 -1.68 -10.69 -0.83
C PHE A 13 -2.37 -9.33 -0.68
N SER A 14 -1.62 -8.28 -0.31
CA SER A 14 -2.17 -6.93 -0.23
C SER A 14 -2.46 -6.35 -1.61
N GLN A 15 -1.65 -6.70 -2.61
CA GLN A 15 -1.89 -6.33 -4.00
C GLN A 15 -3.16 -6.99 -4.56
N ASP A 16 -3.34 -8.29 -4.30
CA ASP A 16 -4.55 -9.03 -4.69
C ASP A 16 -5.82 -8.41 -4.08
N ALA A 17 -5.74 -7.90 -2.84
CA ALA A 17 -6.87 -7.28 -2.16
C ALA A 17 -7.28 -5.92 -2.75
N VAL A 18 -6.33 -5.14 -3.26
CA VAL A 18 -6.54 -3.72 -3.61
C VAL A 18 -6.69 -3.43 -5.10
N GLU A 19 -6.28 -4.36 -5.98
CA GLU A 19 -6.28 -4.22 -7.45
C GLU A 19 -7.60 -3.65 -8.02
N TYR A 20 -8.75 -4.09 -7.49
CA TYR A 20 -10.06 -3.66 -7.95
C TYR A 20 -10.80 -2.73 -6.98
N LEU A 21 -10.23 -2.41 -5.82
CA LEU A 21 -10.92 -1.72 -4.74
C LEU A 21 -11.42 -0.34 -5.16
N ARG A 22 -10.60 0.46 -5.87
CA ARG A 22 -11.03 1.78 -6.36
C ARG A 22 -12.19 1.66 -7.34
N ARG A 23 -12.16 0.68 -8.26
CA ARG A 23 -13.25 0.47 -9.24
C ARG A 23 -14.55 0.07 -8.56
N ILE A 24 -14.47 -0.77 -7.53
CA ILE A 24 -15.63 -1.20 -6.73
C ILE A 24 -16.21 -0.01 -5.95
N ALA A 25 -15.37 0.82 -5.31
CA ALA A 25 -15.87 1.99 -4.58
C ALA A 25 -16.52 3.03 -5.50
N LEU A 26 -15.93 3.27 -6.68
CA LEU A 26 -16.47 4.23 -7.65
C LEU A 26 -17.85 3.81 -8.19
N SER A 27 -18.20 2.50 -8.22
CA SER A 27 -19.54 2.08 -8.63
C SER A 27 -20.64 2.54 -7.68
N GLU A 28 -20.29 2.83 -6.42
CA GLU A 28 -21.18 3.37 -5.39
C GLU A 28 -20.96 4.88 -5.15
N SER A 29 -20.33 5.57 -6.12
CA SER A 29 -19.99 7.01 -6.01
C SER A 29 -19.11 7.36 -4.79
N VAL A 30 -18.32 6.39 -4.30
CA VAL A 30 -17.32 6.61 -3.24
C VAL A 30 -15.98 6.90 -3.89
N ASP A 31 -15.48 8.13 -3.71
CA ASP A 31 -14.14 8.49 -4.17
C ASP A 31 -13.08 7.99 -3.18
N ILE A 32 -12.16 7.16 -3.67
CA ILE A 32 -11.12 6.52 -2.87
C ILE A 32 -9.76 6.52 -3.59
N LEU A 33 -8.72 7.04 -2.95
CA LEU A 33 -7.34 6.81 -3.35
C LEU A 33 -6.80 5.58 -2.63
N VAL A 34 -6.23 4.63 -3.39
CA VAL A 34 -5.64 3.41 -2.81
C VAL A 34 -4.16 3.36 -3.14
N GLY A 35 -3.32 3.30 -2.12
CA GLY A 35 -1.89 3.04 -2.23
C GLY A 35 -1.56 1.61 -1.81
N ASN A 36 -0.62 0.97 -2.49
CA ASN A 36 -0.06 -0.31 -2.06
C ASN A 36 1.46 -0.30 -2.13
N LEU A 37 2.10 -0.43 -0.97
CA LEU A 37 3.53 -0.69 -0.86
C LEU A 37 3.77 -2.19 -0.87
N ASN A 38 4.42 -2.67 -1.92
CA ASN A 38 4.62 -4.08 -2.17
C ASN A 38 6.10 -4.46 -2.14
N ILE A 39 6.42 -5.47 -1.34
CA ILE A 39 7.62 -6.30 -1.51
C ILE A 39 7.16 -7.77 -1.48
N GLY A 40 7.54 -8.56 -2.50
CA GLY A 40 7.16 -9.97 -2.59
C GLY A 40 7.56 -10.76 -1.34
N GLY A 41 6.59 -11.44 -0.71
CA GLY A 41 6.81 -12.24 0.51
C GLY A 41 7.29 -11.45 1.73
N CYS A 42 7.13 -10.13 1.76
CA CYS A 42 7.63 -9.30 2.86
C CYS A 42 6.96 -9.63 4.19
N SER A 43 7.79 -9.80 5.22
CA SER A 43 7.39 -10.00 6.61
C SER A 43 7.30 -8.66 7.35
N LEU A 44 6.61 -8.66 8.50
CA LEU A 44 6.58 -7.48 9.37
C LEU A 44 7.99 -7.06 9.83
N GLU A 45 8.86 -8.03 10.10
CA GLU A 45 10.26 -7.77 10.47
C GLU A 45 11.01 -7.04 9.35
N ARG A 46 10.87 -7.48 8.10
CA ARG A 46 11.51 -6.80 6.96
C ARG A 46 10.94 -5.40 6.76
N HIS A 47 9.62 -5.21 6.88
CA HIS A 47 9.02 -3.88 6.83
C HIS A 47 9.62 -2.95 7.89
N TRP A 48 9.73 -3.43 9.13
CA TRP A 48 10.33 -2.69 10.24
C TRP A 48 11.79 -2.32 9.95
N ASN A 49 12.61 -3.28 9.53
CA ASN A 49 14.00 -3.04 9.18
C ASN A 49 14.15 -2.03 8.03
N ASN A 50 13.25 -2.08 7.04
CA ASN A 50 13.25 -1.12 5.93
C ASN A 50 12.93 0.30 6.41
N VAL A 51 12.05 0.47 7.40
CA VAL A 51 11.78 1.78 8.01
C VAL A 51 12.99 2.31 8.76
N ILE A 52 13.58 1.49 9.65
CA ILE A 52 14.72 1.90 10.47
C ILE A 52 15.94 2.29 9.62
N ASN A 53 16.13 1.60 8.49
CA ASN A 53 17.29 1.83 7.61
C ASN A 53 16.95 2.70 6.39
N ASN A 54 15.74 3.26 6.30
CA ASN A 54 15.24 4.05 5.16
C ASN A 54 15.52 3.39 3.79
N VAL A 55 15.09 2.14 3.64
CA VAL A 55 15.37 1.31 2.46
C VAL A 55 14.38 1.59 1.33
N HIS A 56 14.92 1.80 0.13
CA HIS A 56 14.20 2.10 -1.11
C HIS A 56 13.97 0.85 -1.96
N GLU A 57 13.20 -0.11 -1.46
CA GLU A 57 12.99 -1.42 -2.10
C GLU A 57 11.55 -1.69 -2.54
N TYR A 58 10.61 -0.80 -2.22
CA TYR A 58 9.21 -1.06 -2.49
C TYR A 58 8.85 -0.72 -3.94
N ILE A 59 7.90 -1.48 -4.49
CA ILE A 59 7.07 -0.99 -5.59
C ILE A 59 5.83 -0.36 -4.96
N TYR A 60 5.60 0.91 -5.28
CA TYR A 60 4.40 1.63 -4.87
C TYR A 60 3.38 1.67 -6.01
N TYR A 61 2.27 0.95 -5.84
CA TYR A 61 1.12 1.03 -6.73
C TYR A 61 0.14 2.08 -6.20
N ARG A 62 -0.21 3.05 -7.03
CA ARG A 62 -1.18 4.11 -6.72
C ARG A 62 -2.38 4.00 -7.65
N PHE A 63 -3.52 3.64 -7.08
CA PHE A 63 -4.80 3.59 -7.76
C PHE A 63 -5.54 4.90 -7.46
N ALA A 64 -5.46 5.85 -8.39
CA ALA A 64 -6.15 7.13 -8.35
C ALA A 64 -6.87 7.38 -9.70
N GLU A 65 -7.16 8.63 -10.05
CA GLU A 65 -7.65 8.97 -11.40
C GLU A 65 -6.68 8.48 -12.47
N GLU A 66 -5.38 8.68 -12.23
CA GLU A 66 -4.30 8.07 -12.98
C GLU A 66 -3.65 6.97 -12.14
N TYR A 67 -3.49 5.79 -12.74
CA TYR A 67 -2.73 4.69 -12.15
C TYR A 67 -1.23 4.94 -12.33
N SER A 68 -0.44 4.69 -11.28
CA SER A 68 1.02 4.69 -11.37
C SER A 68 1.62 3.54 -10.58
N ALA A 69 2.78 3.06 -11.05
CA ALA A 69 3.65 2.14 -10.33
C ALA A 69 5.05 2.75 -10.25
N THR A 70 5.57 2.90 -9.03
CA THR A 70 6.87 3.52 -8.78
C THR A 70 7.78 2.51 -8.09
N GLU A 71 8.85 2.10 -8.76
CA GLU A 71 9.89 1.27 -8.17
C GLU A 71 10.85 2.09 -7.31
N GLY A 72 11.49 1.46 -6.31
CA GLY A 72 12.49 2.12 -5.47
C GLY A 72 11.88 3.13 -4.48
N ALA A 73 10.63 2.95 -4.10
CA ALA A 73 10.00 3.78 -3.07
C ALA A 73 10.49 3.37 -1.66
N ALA A 74 10.60 4.34 -0.75
CA ALA A 74 10.73 4.06 0.68
C ALA A 74 9.37 4.15 1.39
N LEU A 75 9.19 3.32 2.43
CA LEU A 75 7.93 3.27 3.17
C LEU A 75 7.62 4.62 3.85
N THR A 76 8.64 5.24 4.44
CA THR A 76 8.58 6.55 5.11
C THR A 76 8.09 7.66 4.17
N GLU A 77 8.62 7.72 2.94
CA GLU A 77 8.21 8.70 1.93
C GLU A 77 6.73 8.56 1.57
N ILE A 78 6.25 7.33 1.39
CA ILE A 78 4.85 7.09 1.03
C ILE A 78 3.91 7.33 2.21
N LEU A 79 4.33 7.01 3.44
CA LEU A 79 3.57 7.38 4.64
C LEU A 79 3.33 8.89 4.74
N GLU A 80 4.32 9.70 4.35
CA GLU A 80 4.23 11.17 4.42
C GLU A 80 3.56 11.79 3.19
N SER A 81 3.44 11.04 2.08
CA SER A 81 2.94 11.54 0.80
C SER A 81 1.48 11.98 0.81
N GLU A 82 0.67 11.44 1.72
CA GLU A 82 -0.76 11.72 1.82
C GLU A 82 -1.19 11.76 3.29
N GLN A 83 -2.30 12.45 3.56
CA GLN A 83 -3.01 12.31 4.83
C GLN A 83 -3.90 11.06 4.77
N TRP A 84 -3.29 9.90 4.98
CA TRP A 84 -3.97 8.60 4.92
C TRP A 84 -5.06 8.48 6.00
N ASP A 85 -6.28 8.11 5.61
CA ASP A 85 -7.37 7.86 6.56
C ASP A 85 -7.24 6.47 7.19
N TYR A 86 -6.78 5.49 6.39
CA TYR A 86 -6.59 4.11 6.82
C TYR A 86 -5.24 3.59 6.36
N ILE A 87 -4.55 2.88 7.25
CA ILE A 87 -3.31 2.16 6.94
C ILE A 87 -3.46 0.73 7.42
N THR A 88 -3.13 -0.22 6.54
CA THR A 88 -3.14 -1.65 6.85
C THR A 88 -1.74 -2.23 6.72
N PHE A 89 -1.44 -3.21 7.58
CA PHE A 89 -0.19 -3.97 7.57
C PHE A 89 -0.54 -5.45 7.73
N GLN A 90 0.25 -6.32 7.12
CA GLN A 90 0.04 -7.77 7.18
C GLN A 90 1.35 -8.54 7.34
N GLN A 91 1.28 -9.70 8.00
CA GLN A 91 2.40 -10.64 8.09
C GLN A 91 2.55 -11.47 6.81
N ALA A 92 3.77 -11.92 6.52
CA ALA A 92 4.04 -12.88 5.47
C ALA A 92 3.39 -14.24 5.80
N SER A 93 2.81 -14.90 4.79
CA SER A 93 2.08 -16.16 4.96
C SER A 93 2.88 -17.27 5.65
N TYR A 94 4.18 -17.36 5.37
CA TYR A 94 5.07 -18.37 5.98
C TYR A 94 5.44 -18.07 7.45
N ALA A 95 5.16 -16.85 7.93
CA ALA A 95 5.46 -16.40 9.29
C ALA A 95 4.17 -16.10 10.09
N SER A 96 3.02 -16.54 9.59
CA SER A 96 1.72 -16.41 10.25
C SER A 96 1.47 -17.67 11.09
N GLY A 97 2.02 -17.72 12.31
CA GLY A 97 1.90 -18.86 13.23
C GLY A 97 2.56 -18.64 14.56
#